data_AF-A0A2G9YKB2-F1
#
_entry.id   AF-A0A2G9YKB2-F1
#
_cell.length_a   1.000
_cell.length_b   1.000
_cell.length_c   1.000
_cell.angle_alpha   90.00
_cell.angle_beta   90.00
_cell.angle_gamma   90.00
#
_symmetry.space_group_name_H-M   'P 1'
#
loop_
_entity.id
_entity.type
_entity.pdbx_description
1 polymer ?
#
loop_
_entity_poly.entity_id
_entity_poly.type
_entity_poly.pdbx_seq_one_letter_code
_entity_poly.pdbx_strand_id
1 'polypeptide(L)'
;MVSLKSCEEIDQVWQELRGGVLFTSHDIRRYISDWGKEEKIKYLQNWIDMLSEEIKNIYQGYERMTERDVDILTKKVFLYMAGLKKREKLLKGLAMSLRLMKFSGEIKKGEITPEQIAQARDFPLTELIGVEKFPTFCPFHNDVHHPNFSVKDNRGHCFACGWSGDSIKFIMDRDKISFVETIKKLGR
;
A
#
# COMPACT_ATOMS: atom_id res chain seq x y z
N MET A 1 37.22 11.90 -9.03
CA MET A 1 36.21 10.90 -8.61
C MET A 1 35.81 11.24 -7.19
N VAL A 2 34.62 11.80 -6.97
CA VAL A 2 34.15 12.19 -5.63
C VAL A 2 33.64 10.93 -4.95
N SER A 3 34.23 10.56 -3.81
CA SER A 3 33.74 9.46 -2.96
C SER A 3 32.60 10.00 -2.10
N LEU A 4 31.37 9.81 -2.56
CA LEU A 4 30.16 10.15 -1.81
C LEU A 4 29.85 9.01 -0.84
N LYS A 5 29.74 9.30 0.45
CA LYS A 5 29.62 8.33 1.56
C LYS A 5 28.24 8.31 2.23
N SER A 6 27.30 9.16 1.81
CA SER A 6 26.00 9.31 2.48
C SER A 6 24.87 9.76 1.55
N CYS A 7 23.61 9.59 1.99
CA CYS A 7 22.42 10.03 1.25
C CYS A 7 22.36 11.54 1.00
N GLU A 8 22.92 12.37 1.89
CA GLU A 8 22.84 13.83 1.81
C GLU A 8 23.81 14.39 0.76
N GLU A 9 25.01 13.79 0.64
CA GLU A 9 25.98 14.13 -0.40
C GLU A 9 25.46 13.79 -1.80
N ILE A 10 24.54 12.82 -1.90
CA ILE A 10 23.89 12.43 -3.16
C ILE A 10 22.89 13.48 -3.61
N ASP A 11 22.04 13.98 -2.71
CA ASP A 11 21.04 15.01 -3.07
C ASP A 11 21.73 16.28 -3.59
N GLN A 12 22.85 16.66 -2.98
CA GLN A 12 23.66 17.80 -3.44
C GLN A 12 24.25 17.56 -4.84
N VAL A 13 24.81 16.37 -5.08
CA VAL A 13 25.32 15.98 -6.41
C VAL A 13 24.19 15.88 -7.44
N TRP A 14 23.00 15.41 -7.09
CA TRP A 14 21.85 15.39 -8.01
C TRP A 14 21.35 16.79 -8.36
N GLN A 15 21.37 17.74 -7.42
CA GLN A 15 21.03 19.14 -7.70
C GLN A 15 22.04 19.76 -8.67
N GLU A 16 23.33 19.45 -8.53
CA GLU A 16 24.38 19.89 -9.46
C GLU A 16 24.29 19.21 -10.84
N LEU A 17 23.93 17.91 -10.89
CA LEU A 17 23.84 17.12 -12.12
C LEU A 17 22.63 17.42 -13.00
N ARG A 18 21.56 18.05 -12.46
CA ARG A 18 20.47 18.64 -13.29
C ARG A 18 21.02 19.65 -14.31
N GLY A 19 22.26 20.10 -14.15
CA GLY A 19 23.02 20.95 -15.07
C GLY A 19 23.73 20.27 -16.25
N GLY A 20 23.60 18.95 -16.48
CA GLY A 20 23.90 18.38 -17.82
C GLY A 20 24.84 17.17 -17.92
N VAL A 21 25.00 16.32 -16.90
CA VAL A 21 25.67 15.02 -17.07
C VAL A 21 24.65 13.89 -16.93
N LEU A 22 24.50 13.08 -17.99
CA LEU A 22 23.64 11.89 -18.03
C LEU A 22 24.21 10.82 -17.09
N PHE A 23 23.68 10.76 -15.87
CA PHE A 23 23.95 9.66 -14.95
C PHE A 23 23.19 8.40 -15.40
N THR A 24 23.90 7.32 -15.71
CA THR A 24 23.28 6.11 -16.26
C THR A 24 22.82 5.15 -15.18
N SER A 25 21.98 4.18 -15.54
CA SER A 25 21.61 3.08 -14.63
C SER A 25 22.81 2.25 -14.18
N HIS A 26 23.88 2.20 -14.96
CA HIS A 26 25.14 1.55 -14.60
C HIS A 26 25.87 2.31 -13.48
N ASP A 27 25.89 3.64 -13.55
CA ASP A 27 26.54 4.50 -12.54
C ASP A 27 25.82 4.40 -11.20
N ILE A 28 24.47 4.42 -11.22
CA ILE A 28 23.64 4.21 -10.03
C ILE A 28 23.95 2.85 -9.40
N ARG A 29 23.96 1.79 -10.22
CA ARG A 29 24.18 0.42 -9.75
C ARG A 29 25.55 0.24 -9.11
N ARG A 30 26.60 0.78 -9.74
CA ARG A 30 27.96 0.76 -9.20
C ARG A 30 28.02 1.49 -7.87
N TYR A 31 27.33 2.62 -7.77
CA TYR A 31 27.37 3.48 -6.59
C TYR A 31 26.64 2.88 -5.37
N ILE A 32 25.45 2.30 -5.57
CA ILE A 32 24.68 1.68 -4.48
C ILE A 32 25.06 0.20 -4.23
N SER A 33 26.11 -0.30 -4.91
CA SER A 33 26.46 -1.72 -4.88
C SER A 33 26.84 -2.18 -3.47
N ASP A 34 27.68 -1.39 -2.80
CA ASP A 34 28.22 -1.69 -1.47
C ASP A 34 27.26 -1.39 -0.31
N TRP A 35 26.09 -0.78 -0.59
CA TRP A 35 25.16 -0.36 0.44
C TRP A 35 24.45 -1.53 1.13
N GLY A 36 24.28 -1.40 2.44
CA GLY A 36 23.42 -2.24 3.26
C GLY A 36 21.93 -2.06 2.93
N LYS A 37 21.12 -2.99 3.45
CA LYS A 37 19.66 -2.99 3.25
C LYS A 37 19.01 -1.71 3.76
N GLU A 38 19.41 -1.23 4.94
CA GLU A 38 18.85 -0.03 5.56
C GLU A 38 19.17 1.24 4.77
N GLU A 39 20.39 1.37 4.26
CA GLU A 39 20.82 2.50 3.43
C GLU A 39 20.02 2.54 2.11
N LYS A 40 19.83 1.38 1.47
CA LYS A 40 18.98 1.24 0.27
C LYS A 40 17.52 1.62 0.56
N ILE A 41 16.99 1.24 1.72
CA ILE A 41 15.64 1.62 2.16
C ILE A 41 15.54 3.13 2.37
N LYS A 42 16.50 3.75 3.07
CA LYS A 42 16.53 5.19 3.32
C LYS A 42 16.60 5.97 2.01
N TYR A 43 17.47 5.56 1.10
CA TYR A 43 17.59 6.19 -0.21
C TYR A 43 16.29 6.11 -1.00
N LEU A 44 15.67 4.93 -1.09
CA LEU A 44 14.40 4.80 -1.80
C LEU A 44 13.28 5.63 -1.13
N GLN A 45 13.25 5.70 0.19
CA GLN A 45 12.32 6.54 0.94
C GLN A 45 12.49 8.03 0.58
N ASN A 46 13.72 8.55 0.53
CA ASN A 46 13.99 9.94 0.13
C ASN A 46 13.44 10.24 -1.28
N TRP A 47 13.62 9.33 -2.25
CA TRP A 47 13.06 9.49 -3.59
C TRP A 47 11.52 9.52 -3.60
N ILE A 48 10.89 8.68 -2.77
CA ILE A 48 9.44 8.65 -2.59
C ILE A 48 8.95 9.98 -2.02
N ASP A 49 9.63 10.50 -1.00
CA ASP A 49 9.25 11.74 -0.31
C ASP A 49 9.38 12.94 -1.25
N MET A 50 10.51 13.05 -1.96
CA MET A 50 10.73 14.08 -2.97
C MET A 50 9.65 14.04 -4.07
N LEU A 51 9.38 12.86 -4.64
CA LEU A 51 8.39 12.70 -5.71
C LEU A 51 6.96 12.98 -5.21
N SER A 52 6.67 12.62 -3.96
CA SER A 52 5.37 12.92 -3.32
C SER A 52 5.18 14.43 -3.18
N GLU A 53 6.20 15.16 -2.76
CA GLU A 53 6.13 16.62 -2.65
C GLU A 53 6.01 17.28 -4.03
N GLU A 54 6.70 16.78 -5.06
CA GLU A 54 6.50 17.25 -6.45
C GLU A 54 5.04 17.07 -6.90
N ILE A 55 4.45 15.90 -6.66
CA ILE A 55 3.05 15.61 -7.02
C ILE A 55 2.10 16.54 -6.26
N LYS A 56 2.34 16.74 -4.96
CA LYS A 56 1.56 17.65 -4.12
C LYS A 56 1.60 19.09 -4.65
N ASN A 57 2.76 19.57 -5.06
CA ASN A 57 2.91 20.90 -5.67
C ASN A 57 2.12 21.04 -6.98
N ILE A 58 2.03 19.96 -7.78
CA ILE A 58 1.20 19.95 -9.01
C ILE A 58 -0.29 20.06 -8.64
N TYR A 59 -0.75 19.30 -7.65
CA TYR A 59 -2.14 19.36 -7.19
C TYR A 59 -2.49 20.74 -6.64
N GLN A 60 -1.62 21.36 -5.84
CA GLN A 60 -1.81 22.74 -5.38
C GLN A 60 -1.82 23.75 -6.53
N GLY A 61 -1.04 23.52 -7.59
CA GLY A 61 -1.12 24.31 -8.82
C GLY A 61 -2.51 24.19 -9.48
N TYR A 62 -3.03 22.97 -9.58
CA TYR A 62 -4.36 22.70 -10.13
C TYR A 62 -5.49 23.32 -9.30
N GLU A 63 -5.40 23.27 -7.97
CA GLU A 63 -6.36 23.90 -7.06
C GLU A 63 -6.39 25.41 -7.24
N ARG A 64 -5.23 26.08 -7.29
CA ARG A 64 -5.14 27.52 -7.58
C ARG A 64 -5.71 27.90 -8.94
N MET A 65 -5.57 27.04 -9.96
CA MET A 65 -6.22 27.24 -11.25
C MET A 65 -7.74 27.08 -11.16
N THR A 66 -8.22 26.24 -10.25
CA THR A 66 -9.65 26.04 -9.99
C THR A 66 -10.27 27.24 -9.29
N GLU A 67 -9.59 27.80 -8.29
CA GLU A 67 -10.00 29.03 -7.61
C GLU A 67 -10.08 30.25 -8.54
N ARG A 68 -9.32 30.25 -9.63
CA ARG A 68 -9.30 31.33 -10.64
C ARG A 68 -10.22 31.06 -11.83
N ASP A 69 -11.09 30.06 -11.76
CA ASP A 69 -12.00 29.64 -12.83
C ASP A 69 -11.29 29.40 -14.19
N VAL A 70 -10.05 28.92 -14.17
CA VAL A 70 -9.33 28.56 -15.38
C VAL A 70 -10.06 27.41 -16.09
N ASP A 71 -10.14 27.47 -17.41
CA ASP A 71 -10.87 26.49 -18.21
C ASP A 71 -10.27 25.08 -18.11
N ILE A 72 -11.11 24.09 -18.41
CA ILE A 72 -10.78 22.67 -18.27
C ILE A 72 -9.66 22.21 -19.22
N LEU A 73 -9.51 22.82 -20.40
CA LEU A 73 -8.47 22.44 -21.37
C LEU A 73 -7.12 22.91 -20.86
N THR A 74 -7.02 24.15 -20.39
CA THR A 74 -5.80 24.69 -19.80
C THR A 74 -5.36 23.88 -18.59
N LYS A 75 -6.29 23.49 -17.71
CA LYS A 75 -6.01 22.58 -16.58
C LYS A 75 -5.49 21.22 -17.05
N LYS A 76 -6.08 20.62 -18.09
CA LYS A 76 -5.60 19.34 -18.65
C LYS A 76 -4.19 19.45 -19.25
N VAL A 77 -3.91 20.53 -19.98
CA VAL A 77 -2.58 20.80 -20.55
C VAL A 77 -1.55 20.98 -19.44
N PHE A 78 -1.89 21.71 -18.37
CA PHE A 78 -1.05 21.85 -17.18
C PHE A 78 -0.68 20.48 -16.59
N LEU A 79 -1.66 19.61 -16.32
CA LEU A 79 -1.39 18.27 -15.76
C LEU A 79 -0.52 17.40 -16.68
N TYR A 80 -0.70 17.53 -18.00
CA TYR A 80 0.12 16.83 -18.99
C TYR A 80 1.57 17.33 -19.01
N MET A 81 1.77 18.65 -19.10
CA MET A 81 3.10 19.27 -19.09
C MET A 81 3.82 19.04 -17.77
N ALA A 82 3.09 19.08 -16.65
CA ALA A 82 3.59 18.72 -15.33
C ALA A 82 3.87 17.21 -15.19
N GLY A 83 3.57 16.38 -16.20
CA GLY A 83 3.88 14.96 -16.21
C GLY A 83 3.24 14.16 -15.08
N LEU A 84 2.08 14.60 -14.56
CA LEU A 84 1.48 14.06 -13.34
C LEU A 84 1.33 12.53 -13.39
N LYS A 85 0.73 11.99 -14.47
CA LYS A 85 0.51 10.54 -14.62
C LYS A 85 1.80 9.73 -14.56
N LYS A 86 2.90 10.25 -15.14
CA LYS A 86 4.21 9.59 -15.13
C LYS A 86 4.77 9.54 -13.71
N ARG A 87 4.67 10.64 -12.98
CA ARG A 87 5.10 10.76 -11.58
C ARG A 87 4.30 9.85 -10.66
N GLU A 88 2.97 9.85 -10.75
CA GLU A 88 2.10 8.97 -9.95
C GLU A 88 2.41 7.49 -10.18
N LYS A 89 2.63 7.09 -11.43
CA LYS A 89 3.02 5.71 -11.76
C LYS A 89 4.37 5.34 -11.13
N LEU A 90 5.34 6.25 -11.20
CA LEU A 90 6.66 6.04 -10.61
C LEU A 90 6.56 5.94 -9.08
N LEU A 91 5.83 6.85 -8.43
CA LEU A 91 5.61 6.83 -6.98
C LEU A 91 5.02 5.50 -6.51
N LYS A 92 3.98 5.00 -7.20
CA LYS A 92 3.38 3.69 -6.90
C LYS A 92 4.39 2.55 -7.01
N GLY A 93 5.24 2.57 -8.04
CA GLY A 93 6.30 1.58 -8.25
C GLY A 93 7.36 1.62 -7.15
N LEU A 94 7.85 2.81 -6.79
CA LEU A 94 8.84 2.98 -5.73
C LEU A 94 8.26 2.58 -4.36
N ALA A 95 7.02 2.97 -4.05
CA ALA A 95 6.35 2.59 -2.81
C ALA A 95 6.18 1.06 -2.68
N MET A 96 5.87 0.37 -3.78
CA MET A 96 5.82 -1.09 -3.81
C MET A 96 7.21 -1.70 -3.55
N SER A 97 8.24 -1.20 -4.24
CA SER A 97 9.63 -1.66 -4.03
C SER A 97 10.10 -1.45 -2.60
N LEU A 98 9.75 -0.30 -1.98
CA LEU A 98 10.06 -0.01 -0.59
C LEU A 98 9.36 -0.98 0.35
N ARG A 99 8.07 -1.24 0.12
CA ARG A 99 7.30 -2.24 0.88
C ARG A 99 7.98 -3.61 0.79
N LEU A 100 8.29 -4.07 -0.42
CA LEU A 100 8.97 -5.34 -0.62
C LEU A 100 10.33 -5.38 0.09
N MET A 101 11.12 -4.31 0.03
CA MET A 101 12.41 -4.27 0.72
C MET A 101 12.27 -4.28 2.25
N LYS A 102 11.29 -3.57 2.82
CA LYS A 102 11.03 -3.61 4.27
C LYS A 102 10.64 -5.02 4.71
N PHE A 103 9.76 -5.70 3.96
CA PHE A 103 9.19 -6.99 4.33
C PHE A 103 9.90 -8.23 3.76
N SER A 104 10.94 -8.07 2.94
CA SER A 104 11.67 -9.19 2.30
C SER A 104 12.36 -10.15 3.28
N GLY A 105 12.41 -9.84 4.58
CA GLY A 105 12.99 -10.68 5.63
C GLY A 105 11.98 -11.29 6.62
N GLU A 106 10.69 -10.97 6.53
CA GLU A 106 9.68 -11.36 7.54
C GLU A 106 8.70 -12.45 7.08
N ILE A 107 9.03 -13.23 6.06
CA ILE A 107 8.34 -14.51 5.88
C ILE A 107 9.10 -15.53 6.73
N LYS A 108 8.70 -15.64 8.00
CA LYS A 108 9.07 -16.80 8.83
C LYS A 108 8.45 -18.06 8.21
N LYS A 109 9.15 -18.63 7.24
CA LYS A 109 8.77 -19.87 6.57
C LYS A 109 8.85 -20.99 7.62
N GLY A 110 7.69 -21.48 8.08
CA GLY A 110 7.60 -22.59 9.04
C GLY A 110 6.74 -22.37 10.29
N GLU A 111 6.14 -21.19 10.53
CA GLU A 111 5.27 -21.00 11.71
C GLU A 111 3.81 -21.45 11.52
N ILE A 112 3.35 -21.67 10.28
CA ILE A 112 1.96 -22.04 9.98
C ILE A 112 1.92 -23.22 9.01
N THR A 113 1.23 -24.29 9.38
CA THR A 113 0.99 -25.45 8.53
C THR A 113 -0.27 -25.28 7.67
N PRO A 114 -0.38 -25.95 6.51
CA PRO A 114 -1.61 -25.96 5.72
C PRO A 114 -2.84 -26.41 6.52
N GLU A 115 -2.66 -27.32 7.47
CA GLU A 115 -3.72 -27.81 8.35
C GLU A 115 -4.23 -26.71 9.28
N GLN A 116 -3.34 -25.89 9.85
CA GLN A 116 -3.74 -24.74 10.66
C GLN A 116 -4.53 -23.70 9.84
N ILE A 117 -4.20 -23.54 8.56
CA ILE A 117 -4.97 -22.68 7.64
C ILE A 117 -6.35 -23.27 7.38
N ALA A 118 -6.43 -24.57 7.12
CA ALA A 118 -7.70 -25.27 6.91
C ALA A 118 -8.60 -25.16 8.15
N GLN A 119 -8.07 -25.46 9.34
CA GLN A 119 -8.79 -25.32 10.61
C GLN A 119 -9.31 -23.89 10.83
N ALA A 120 -8.48 -22.88 10.57
CA ALA A 120 -8.90 -21.48 10.69
C ALA A 120 -9.99 -21.08 9.70
N ARG A 121 -10.03 -21.69 8.49
CA ARG A 121 -11.12 -21.49 7.53
C ARG A 121 -12.40 -22.20 7.94
N ASP A 122 -12.27 -23.36 8.58
CA ASP A 122 -13.40 -24.18 9.01
C ASP A 122 -13.99 -23.74 10.36
N PHE A 123 -13.33 -22.83 11.08
CA PHE A 123 -13.87 -22.22 12.29
C PHE A 123 -15.28 -21.65 12.02
N PRO A 124 -16.31 -21.97 12.81
CA PRO A 124 -17.68 -21.55 12.51
C PRO A 124 -17.86 -20.03 12.51
N LEU A 125 -18.17 -19.46 11.35
CA LEU A 125 -18.38 -18.03 11.19
C LEU A 125 -19.57 -17.51 12.02
N THR A 126 -20.55 -18.38 12.27
CA THR A 126 -21.70 -18.10 13.14
C THR A 126 -21.28 -17.79 14.58
N GLU A 127 -20.25 -18.47 15.09
CA GLU A 127 -19.69 -18.20 16.42
C GLU A 127 -18.96 -16.85 16.46
N LEU A 128 -18.23 -16.50 15.39
CA LEU A 128 -17.52 -15.22 15.30
C LEU A 128 -18.45 -14.01 15.25
N ILE A 129 -19.62 -14.17 14.65
CA ILE A 129 -20.66 -13.13 14.54
C ILE A 129 -21.51 -13.10 15.82
N GLY A 130 -21.68 -14.25 16.49
CA GLY A 130 -22.51 -14.38 17.69
C GLY A 130 -24.01 -14.48 17.39
N VAL A 131 -24.38 -15.03 16.24
CA VAL A 131 -25.79 -15.21 15.83
C VAL A 131 -25.99 -16.56 15.14
N GLU A 132 -27.11 -17.21 15.47
CA GLU A 132 -27.46 -18.54 14.94
C GLU A 132 -28.45 -18.46 13.77
N LYS A 133 -29.13 -17.32 13.59
CA LYS A 133 -30.16 -17.12 12.55
C LYS A 133 -29.72 -16.04 11.56
N PHE A 134 -29.93 -16.33 10.28
CA PHE A 134 -29.68 -15.43 9.16
C PHE A 134 -30.96 -15.20 8.36
N PRO A 135 -31.12 -14.03 7.70
CA PRO A 135 -30.16 -12.94 7.60
C PRO A 135 -30.01 -12.13 8.91
N THR A 136 -28.87 -11.48 9.09
CA THR A 136 -28.52 -10.64 10.25
C THR A 136 -27.95 -9.29 9.82
N PHE A 137 -27.68 -8.40 10.77
CA PHE A 137 -26.98 -7.14 10.50
C PHE A 137 -25.49 -7.36 10.22
N CYS A 138 -24.96 -6.60 9.27
CA CYS A 138 -23.57 -6.76 8.86
C CYS A 138 -22.61 -6.15 9.89
N PRO A 139 -21.59 -6.88 10.36
CA PRO A 139 -20.60 -6.35 11.31
C PRO A 139 -19.64 -5.31 10.74
N PHE A 140 -19.67 -5.07 9.42
CA PHE A 140 -18.67 -4.28 8.70
C PHE A 140 -19.20 -2.95 8.14
N HIS A 141 -20.49 -2.64 8.34
CA HIS A 141 -21.05 -1.33 8.01
C HIS A 141 -22.25 -1.01 8.88
N ASN A 142 -22.59 0.27 8.98
CA ASN A 142 -23.57 0.78 9.96
C ASN A 142 -25.01 0.85 9.43
N ASP A 143 -25.37 0.07 8.40
CA ASP A 143 -26.78 0.01 7.97
C ASP A 143 -27.57 -0.91 8.93
N VAL A 144 -28.49 -0.30 9.65
CA VAL A 144 -29.36 -0.96 10.64
C VAL A 144 -30.80 -1.07 10.18
N HIS A 145 -31.11 -0.65 8.94
CA HIS A 145 -32.50 -0.63 8.47
C HIS A 145 -33.01 -2.03 8.09
N HIS A 146 -32.14 -2.90 7.56
CA HIS A 146 -32.51 -4.25 7.15
C HIS A 146 -31.38 -5.26 7.41
N PRO A 147 -31.68 -6.51 7.78
CA PRO A 147 -30.69 -7.57 7.90
C PRO A 147 -30.13 -7.93 6.52
N ASN A 148 -28.91 -7.47 6.22
CA ASN A 148 -28.28 -7.56 4.90
C ASN A 148 -27.13 -8.58 4.82
N PHE A 149 -26.88 -9.34 5.90
CA PHE A 149 -25.76 -10.28 6.00
C PHE A 149 -26.26 -11.72 6.10
N SER A 150 -25.75 -12.60 5.25
CA SER A 150 -26.08 -14.03 5.25
C SER A 150 -24.81 -14.87 5.33
N VAL A 151 -24.90 -16.01 6.01
CA VAL A 151 -23.83 -17.03 6.04
C VAL A 151 -24.33 -18.30 5.36
N LYS A 152 -23.52 -18.85 4.45
CA LYS A 152 -23.74 -20.13 3.79
C LYS A 152 -22.38 -20.82 3.56
N ASP A 153 -22.30 -22.13 3.80
CA ASP A 153 -21.06 -22.90 3.62
C ASP A 153 -19.86 -22.28 4.34
N ASN A 154 -20.08 -21.84 5.59
CA ASN A 154 -19.12 -21.12 6.42
C ASN A 154 -18.53 -19.82 5.81
N ARG A 155 -19.23 -19.23 4.86
CA ARG A 155 -18.86 -17.96 4.21
C ARG A 155 -19.94 -16.93 4.39
N GLY A 156 -19.53 -15.74 4.77
CA GLY A 156 -20.42 -14.60 4.94
C GLY A 156 -20.44 -13.73 3.70
N HIS A 157 -21.60 -13.16 3.42
CA HIS A 157 -21.79 -12.17 2.38
C HIS A 157 -22.76 -11.09 2.84
N CYS A 158 -22.41 -9.83 2.59
CA CYS A 158 -23.28 -8.69 2.79
C CYS A 158 -23.79 -8.15 1.45
N PHE A 159 -25.10 -8.20 1.24
CA PHE A 159 -25.74 -7.75 0.01
C PHE A 159 -25.80 -6.22 -0.14
N ALA A 160 -25.53 -5.47 0.94
CA ALA A 160 -25.53 -4.00 0.93
C ALA A 160 -24.13 -3.40 0.70
N CYS A 161 -23.11 -3.83 1.47
CA CYS A 161 -21.76 -3.28 1.36
C CYS A 161 -20.79 -4.13 0.53
N GLY A 162 -21.21 -5.33 0.10
CA GLY A 162 -20.39 -6.23 -0.71
C GLY A 162 -19.29 -6.97 0.06
N TRP A 163 -19.22 -6.85 1.39
CA TRP A 163 -18.29 -7.65 2.18
C TRP A 163 -18.54 -9.14 1.93
N SER A 164 -17.48 -9.90 1.65
CA SER A 164 -17.55 -11.33 1.46
C SER A 164 -16.29 -11.99 1.99
N GLY A 165 -16.41 -13.06 2.77
CA GLY A 165 -15.26 -13.71 3.37
C GLY A 165 -15.57 -14.96 4.17
N ASP A 166 -14.51 -15.69 4.51
CA ASP A 166 -14.50 -16.78 5.49
C ASP A 166 -14.10 -16.25 6.88
N SER A 167 -13.97 -17.16 7.85
CA SER A 167 -13.59 -16.86 9.23
C SER A 167 -12.24 -16.15 9.35
N ILE A 168 -11.29 -16.44 8.46
CA ILE A 168 -10.00 -15.74 8.43
C ILE A 168 -10.22 -14.28 8.03
N LYS A 169 -10.88 -14.03 6.89
CA LYS A 169 -11.13 -12.67 6.41
C LYS A 169 -11.96 -11.87 7.41
N PHE A 170 -12.93 -12.51 8.06
CA PHE A 170 -13.75 -11.88 9.09
C PHE A 170 -12.91 -11.32 10.24
N ILE A 171 -12.02 -12.12 10.83
CA ILE A 171 -11.15 -11.69 11.92
C ILE A 171 -10.14 -10.63 11.46
N MET A 172 -9.53 -10.80 10.28
CA MET A 172 -8.59 -9.81 9.75
C MET A 172 -9.25 -8.44 9.58
N ASP A 173 -10.46 -8.41 9.03
CA ASP A 173 -11.18 -7.16 8.77
C ASP A 173 -11.74 -6.53 10.05
N ARG A 174 -12.19 -7.35 11.02
CA ARG A 174 -12.73 -6.89 12.31
C ARG A 174 -11.64 -6.39 13.25
N ASP A 175 -10.59 -7.19 13.43
CA ASP A 175 -9.56 -6.97 14.44
C ASP A 175 -8.32 -6.23 13.88
N LYS A 176 -8.26 -6.02 12.55
CA LYS A 176 -7.15 -5.35 11.85
C LYS A 176 -5.79 -6.02 12.09
N ILE A 177 -5.80 -7.34 12.26
CA ILE A 177 -4.60 -8.16 12.46
C ILE A 177 -4.16 -8.86 11.17
N SER A 178 -2.91 -9.31 11.13
CA SER A 178 -2.34 -10.02 10.00
C SER A 178 -2.94 -11.42 9.84
N PHE A 179 -2.72 -12.02 8.66
CA PHE A 179 -3.08 -13.42 8.40
C PHE A 179 -2.45 -14.36 9.44
N VAL A 180 -1.17 -14.18 9.75
CA VAL A 180 -0.44 -15.05 10.70
C VAL A 180 -1.05 -14.98 12.10
N GLU A 181 -1.34 -13.77 12.58
CA GLU A 181 -1.99 -13.57 13.88
C GLU A 181 -3.41 -14.15 13.89
N THR A 182 -4.13 -14.05 12.78
CA THR A 182 -5.47 -14.64 12.61
C THR A 182 -5.43 -16.16 12.71
N ILE A 183 -4.50 -16.83 12.01
CA ILE A 183 -4.35 -18.29 12.10
C ILE A 183 -4.01 -18.71 13.53
N LYS A 184 -3.10 -18.00 14.20
CA LYS A 184 -2.76 -18.29 15.61
C LYS A 184 -3.94 -18.06 16.57
N LYS A 185 -4.84 -17.14 16.23
CA LYS A 185 -6.05 -16.84 17.02
C LYS A 185 -7.14 -17.89 16.84
N LEU A 186 -7.31 -18.42 15.63
CA LEU A 186 -8.34 -19.41 15.30
C LEU A 186 -7.87 -20.86 15.48
N GLY A 187 -6.57 -21.14 15.38
CA GLY A 187 -5.98 -22.48 15.45
C GLY A 187 -5.63 -22.96 16.87
N ARG A 188 -6.54 -22.77 17.84
CA ARG A 188 -6.44 -23.35 19.19
C ARG A 188 -7.36 -24.57 19.32
#